data_AF-A0A937H7U6-F1
#
_entry.id   AF-A0A937H7U6-F1
#
_cell.length_a   1.000
_cell.length_b   1.000
_cell.length_c   1.000
_cell.angle_alpha   90.00
_cell.angle_beta   90.00
_cell.angle_gamma   90.00
#
_symmetry.space_group_name_H-M   'P 1'
#
loop_
_entity.id
_entity.type
_entity.pdbx_description
1 polymer ?
#
loop_
_entity_poly.entity_id
_entity_poly.type
_entity_poly.pdbx_seq_one_letter_code
_entity_poly.pdbx_strand_id
1 'polypeptide(L)'
;MTQTPALNDSSFLPDVDPMFEHYLVDEPRLTYESPDDGPLTRAFVRLLEGFLGRQKMEAHYQNLKGRKTDAKTFFREAFKLTNITIDGDMSPIANIPKNRPVLFIANHPFGVIDGLIMCNLALDYADDFQVVINSLLCQDRDLVPHFLPIDFSETKEAAKRNVRTKQLAGKALDNGVPLILFPSGMVSTAGAPGFGNVVDAPWTTFIAKLVMQYQPTVVPVFFHGQNTRLFHVASNIAEPLRMAMHMREALRRFGSNVSLDVGRHHSPEDYSHISSRQEMTEHFYNIVQQTRQPRMSRKGRESRKGRGSGKRSQSQHQ
;
A
#
# COMPACT_ATOMS: atom_id res chain seq x y z
N MET A 1 -28.00 -10.05 4.24
CA MET A 1 -26.73 -9.89 3.49
C MET A 1 -27.10 -9.29 2.16
N THR A 2 -26.92 -7.99 1.98
CA THR A 2 -27.02 -7.35 0.67
C THR A 2 -25.88 -7.89 -0.19
N GLN A 3 -26.19 -8.57 -1.30
CA GLN A 3 -25.17 -9.06 -2.21
C GLN A 3 -24.44 -7.86 -2.80
N THR A 4 -23.12 -7.77 -2.58
CA THR A 4 -22.28 -6.79 -3.29
C THR A 4 -22.25 -7.20 -4.76
N PRO A 5 -22.61 -6.30 -5.69
CA PRO A 5 -22.63 -6.61 -7.12
C PRO A 5 -21.23 -6.96 -7.63
N ALA A 6 -21.19 -7.78 -8.68
CA ALA A 6 -19.93 -8.16 -9.32
C ALA A 6 -19.33 -6.98 -10.10
N LEU A 7 -18.01 -6.90 -10.19
CA LEU A 7 -17.29 -5.81 -10.87
C LEU A 7 -17.73 -5.67 -12.34
N ASN A 8 -18.01 -6.76 -13.05
CA ASN A 8 -18.42 -6.73 -14.46
C ASN A 8 -19.94 -6.71 -14.67
N ASP A 9 -20.72 -6.41 -13.64
CA ASP A 9 -22.17 -6.32 -13.78
C ASP A 9 -22.54 -4.97 -14.40
N SER A 10 -22.85 -4.96 -15.70
CA SER A 10 -23.24 -3.74 -16.41
C SER A 10 -24.54 -3.11 -15.90
N SER A 11 -25.31 -3.81 -15.05
CA SER A 11 -26.51 -3.26 -14.40
C SER A 11 -26.20 -2.46 -13.14
N PHE A 12 -24.96 -2.52 -12.62
CA PHE A 12 -24.53 -1.77 -11.45
C PHE A 12 -23.28 -0.94 -11.76
N LEU A 13 -23.45 0.37 -11.84
CA LEU A 13 -22.33 1.31 -11.91
C LEU A 13 -22.16 1.97 -10.54
N PRO A 14 -21.00 1.83 -9.88
CA PRO A 14 -20.78 2.51 -8.62
C PRO A 14 -20.86 4.03 -8.81
N ASP A 15 -21.44 4.71 -7.82
CA ASP A 15 -21.45 6.17 -7.75
C ASP A 15 -20.02 6.67 -7.55
N VAL A 16 -19.54 7.48 -8.50
CA VAL A 16 -18.19 8.02 -8.48
C VAL A 16 -18.29 9.51 -8.24
N ASP A 17 -17.44 10.02 -7.35
CA ASP A 17 -17.36 11.47 -7.15
C ASP A 17 -17.07 12.16 -8.49
N PRO A 18 -17.88 13.16 -8.91
CA PRO A 18 -17.70 13.82 -10.20
C PRO A 18 -16.30 14.40 -10.41
N MET A 19 -15.58 14.73 -9.32
CA MET A 19 -14.21 15.23 -9.40
C MET A 19 -13.18 14.16 -9.80
N PHE A 20 -13.56 12.88 -9.85
CA PHE A 20 -12.67 11.76 -10.17
C PHE A 20 -13.03 11.06 -11.49
N GLU A 21 -14.15 11.41 -12.12
CA GLU A 21 -14.59 10.79 -13.38
C GLU A 21 -13.56 10.89 -14.49
N HIS A 22 -12.79 11.99 -14.56
CA HIS A 22 -11.78 12.18 -15.60
C HIS A 22 -10.59 11.21 -15.49
N TYR A 23 -10.41 10.52 -14.35
CA TYR A 23 -9.36 9.49 -14.22
C TYR A 23 -9.81 8.15 -14.83
N LEU A 24 -11.12 7.95 -15.00
CA LEU A 24 -11.68 6.69 -15.45
C LEU A 24 -11.50 6.51 -16.95
N VAL A 25 -11.21 5.28 -17.34
CA VAL A 25 -11.13 4.87 -18.74
C VAL A 25 -11.84 3.54 -18.93
N ASP A 26 -12.39 3.31 -20.13
CA ASP A 26 -13.16 2.09 -20.44
C ASP A 26 -12.30 0.82 -20.34
N GLU A 27 -11.03 0.91 -20.74
CA GLU A 27 -10.04 -0.14 -20.61
C GLU A 27 -8.91 0.31 -19.65
N PRO A 28 -9.04 0.00 -18.35
CA PRO A 28 -8.05 0.37 -17.35
C PRO A 28 -6.68 -0.25 -17.65
N ARG A 29 -5.64 0.60 -17.60
CA ARG A 29 -4.26 0.20 -17.80
C ARG A 29 -3.48 0.44 -16.51
N LEU A 30 -2.69 -0.56 -16.10
CA LEU A 30 -1.75 -0.40 -14.99
C LEU A 30 -0.50 0.33 -15.51
N THR A 31 -0.58 1.65 -15.59
CA THR A 31 0.49 2.52 -16.08
C THR A 31 0.65 3.73 -15.18
N TYR A 32 1.87 4.23 -15.09
CA TYR A 32 2.17 5.52 -14.48
C TYR A 32 2.48 6.59 -15.56
N GLU A 33 1.98 6.40 -16.78
CA GLU A 33 2.03 7.42 -17.82
C GLU A 33 1.29 8.69 -17.35
N SER A 34 2.02 9.80 -17.22
CA SER A 34 1.39 11.09 -16.92
C SER A 34 0.83 11.71 -18.21
N PRO A 35 -0.43 12.22 -18.20
CA PRO A 35 -0.97 12.94 -19.34
C PRO A 35 -0.22 14.27 -19.60
N ASP A 36 0.43 14.83 -18.58
CA ASP A 36 1.20 16.08 -18.66
C ASP A 36 2.56 15.89 -19.35
N ASP A 37 3.01 14.65 -19.52
CA ASP A 37 4.24 14.35 -20.24
C ASP A 37 4.09 14.62 -21.75
N GLY A 38 5.16 15.11 -22.37
CA GLY A 38 5.21 15.31 -23.82
C GLY A 38 4.99 13.99 -24.60
N PRO A 39 4.45 14.02 -25.83
CA PRO A 39 4.11 12.82 -26.60
C PRO A 39 5.25 11.82 -26.76
N LEU A 40 6.49 12.31 -26.89
CA LEU A 40 7.71 11.50 -27.00
C LEU A 40 8.05 10.80 -25.68
N THR A 41 7.97 11.51 -24.56
CA THR A 41 8.19 10.94 -23.22
C THR A 41 7.16 9.85 -22.93
N ARG A 42 5.88 10.10 -23.22
CA ARG A 42 4.82 9.10 -23.07
C ARG A 42 5.05 7.86 -23.95
N ALA A 43 5.45 8.05 -25.20
CA ALA A 43 5.80 6.93 -26.08
C ALA A 43 6.98 6.11 -25.55
N PHE A 44 8.01 6.78 -25.04
CA PHE A 44 9.16 6.14 -24.41
C PHE A 44 8.79 5.38 -23.13
N VAL A 45 7.99 5.98 -22.24
CA VAL A 45 7.49 5.33 -21.01
C VAL A 45 6.67 4.10 -21.35
N ARG A 46 5.73 4.19 -22.29
CA ARG A 46 4.92 3.04 -22.72
C ARG A 46 5.76 1.89 -23.25
N LEU A 47 6.80 2.20 -24.03
CA LEU A 47 7.73 1.22 -24.56
C LEU A 47 8.48 0.55 -23.40
N LEU A 48 9.08 1.34 -22.50
CA LEU A 48 9.82 0.84 -21.36
C LEU A 48 8.94 0.01 -20.42
N GLU A 49 7.77 0.49 -20.03
CA GLU A 49 6.82 -0.25 -19.21
C GLU A 49 6.41 -1.57 -19.85
N GLY A 50 6.22 -1.58 -21.18
CA GLY A 50 5.97 -2.80 -21.94
C GLY A 50 7.08 -3.84 -21.74
N PHE A 51 8.34 -3.44 -21.95
CA PHE A 51 9.51 -4.29 -21.70
C PHE A 51 9.69 -4.68 -20.23
N LEU A 52 9.27 -3.82 -19.30
CA LEU A 52 9.41 -4.00 -17.85
C LEU A 52 8.24 -4.78 -17.25
N GLY A 53 7.36 -5.35 -18.08
CA GLY A 53 6.37 -6.34 -17.68
C GLY A 53 4.96 -5.79 -17.44
N ARG A 54 4.65 -4.56 -17.85
CA ARG A 54 3.27 -4.03 -17.79
C ARG A 54 2.27 -4.98 -18.43
N GLN A 55 2.57 -5.51 -19.63
CA GLN A 55 1.68 -6.45 -20.31
C GLN A 55 1.37 -7.70 -19.46
N LYS A 56 2.35 -8.20 -18.71
CA LYS A 56 2.16 -9.34 -17.82
C LYS A 56 1.27 -8.97 -16.63
N MET A 57 1.51 -7.81 -16.01
CA MET A 57 0.68 -7.33 -14.89
C MET A 57 -0.76 -7.07 -15.34
N GLU A 58 -0.93 -6.43 -16.48
CA GLU A 58 -2.23 -6.12 -17.08
C GLU A 58 -2.98 -7.39 -17.50
N ALA A 59 -2.28 -8.41 -18.01
CA ALA A 59 -2.89 -9.72 -18.27
C ALA A 59 -3.44 -10.37 -16.99
N HIS A 60 -2.71 -10.28 -15.87
CA HIS A 60 -3.20 -10.74 -14.57
C HIS A 60 -4.42 -9.94 -14.11
N TYR A 61 -4.38 -8.61 -14.26
CA TYR A 61 -5.47 -7.70 -13.94
C TYR A 61 -6.74 -8.04 -14.73
N GLN A 62 -6.65 -8.09 -16.06
CA GLN A 62 -7.79 -8.37 -16.93
C GLN A 62 -8.33 -9.79 -16.75
N ASN A 63 -7.47 -10.78 -16.46
CA ASN A 63 -7.92 -12.14 -16.13
C ASN A 63 -8.77 -12.17 -14.85
N LEU A 64 -8.35 -11.42 -13.82
CA LEU A 64 -9.10 -11.32 -12.57
C LEU A 64 -10.39 -10.53 -12.77
N LYS A 65 -10.30 -9.38 -13.45
CA LYS A 65 -11.46 -8.53 -13.75
C LYS A 65 -12.50 -9.31 -14.53
N GLY A 66 -12.12 -10.10 -15.53
CA GLY A 66 -13.03 -10.95 -16.32
C GLY A 66 -13.86 -11.97 -15.53
N ARG A 67 -13.55 -12.20 -14.23
CA ARG A 67 -14.33 -13.08 -13.35
C ARG A 67 -15.51 -12.31 -12.75
N LYS A 68 -16.64 -12.99 -12.54
CA LYS A 68 -17.81 -12.42 -11.84
C LYS A 68 -17.55 -12.40 -10.33
N THR A 69 -16.75 -11.45 -9.87
CA THR A 69 -16.38 -11.27 -8.46
C THR A 69 -16.67 -9.84 -8.02
N ASP A 70 -16.96 -9.63 -6.74
CA ASP A 70 -17.01 -8.29 -6.15
C ASP A 70 -15.60 -7.71 -5.93
N ALA A 71 -15.51 -6.43 -5.59
CA ALA A 71 -14.24 -5.74 -5.38
C ALA A 71 -13.37 -6.40 -4.30
N LYS A 72 -13.99 -6.86 -3.21
CA LYS A 72 -13.30 -7.48 -2.08
C LYS A 72 -12.65 -8.79 -2.51
N THR A 73 -13.40 -9.65 -3.19
CA THR A 73 -12.90 -10.89 -3.75
C THR A 73 -11.81 -10.61 -4.77
N PHE A 74 -11.94 -9.55 -5.58
CA PHE A 74 -10.87 -9.13 -6.50
C PHE A 74 -9.56 -8.86 -5.76
N PHE A 75 -9.54 -8.08 -4.67
CA PHE A 75 -8.32 -7.82 -3.90
C PHE A 75 -7.75 -9.09 -3.24
N ARG A 76 -8.61 -10.00 -2.77
CA ARG A 76 -8.17 -11.30 -2.21
C ARG A 76 -7.53 -12.18 -3.29
N GLU A 77 -8.17 -12.30 -4.45
CA GLU A 77 -7.68 -13.11 -5.56
C GLU A 77 -6.44 -12.50 -6.20
N ALA A 78 -6.36 -11.17 -6.29
CA ALA A 78 -5.16 -10.45 -6.72
C ALA A 78 -3.98 -10.77 -5.80
N PHE A 79 -4.18 -10.74 -4.49
CA PHE A 79 -3.13 -11.10 -3.54
C PHE A 79 -2.74 -12.58 -3.64
N LYS A 80 -3.70 -13.51 -3.71
CA LYS A 80 -3.41 -14.94 -3.92
C LYS A 80 -2.61 -15.18 -5.20
N LEU A 81 -2.95 -14.51 -6.30
CA LEU A 81 -2.26 -14.64 -7.59
C LEU A 81 -0.79 -14.27 -7.49
N THR A 82 -0.42 -13.30 -6.63
CA THR A 82 0.98 -12.95 -6.41
C THR A 82 1.81 -14.11 -5.84
N ASN A 83 1.17 -15.09 -5.19
CA ASN A 83 1.83 -16.17 -4.47
C ASN A 83 2.88 -15.66 -3.44
N ILE A 84 2.64 -14.47 -2.87
CA ILE A 84 3.48 -13.90 -1.83
C ILE A 84 3.13 -14.54 -0.49
N THR A 85 4.16 -14.95 0.26
CA THR A 85 4.00 -15.36 1.65
C THR A 85 4.37 -14.21 2.57
N ILE A 86 3.50 -13.87 3.52
CA ILE A 86 3.80 -12.86 4.54
C ILE A 86 4.61 -13.53 5.67
N ASP A 87 5.81 -13.04 5.93
CA ASP A 87 6.61 -13.37 7.12
C ASP A 87 6.40 -12.25 8.14
N GLY A 88 5.49 -12.43 9.09
CA GLY A 88 5.15 -11.41 10.10
C GLY A 88 4.06 -11.90 11.04
N ASP A 89 3.96 -11.31 12.23
CA ASP A 89 2.84 -11.55 13.16
C ASP A 89 1.68 -10.59 12.83
N MET A 90 0.54 -11.15 12.41
CA MET A 90 -0.67 -10.40 12.10
C MET A 90 -1.67 -10.34 13.28
N SER A 91 -1.38 -11.04 14.38
CA SER A 91 -2.26 -11.08 15.56
C SER A 91 -2.63 -9.69 16.13
N PRO A 92 -1.79 -8.64 16.04
CA PRO A 92 -2.17 -7.31 16.51
C PRO A 92 -3.44 -6.76 15.85
N ILE A 93 -3.75 -7.16 14.61
CA ILE A 93 -4.94 -6.74 13.88
C ILE A 93 -6.22 -7.21 14.57
N ALA A 94 -6.21 -8.44 15.13
CA ALA A 94 -7.37 -8.99 15.82
C ALA A 94 -7.71 -8.23 17.12
N ASN A 95 -6.74 -7.51 17.68
CA ASN A 95 -6.88 -6.76 18.93
C ASN A 95 -7.25 -5.28 18.72
N ILE A 96 -7.49 -4.84 17.49
CA ILE A 96 -7.88 -3.46 17.19
C ILE A 96 -9.33 -3.23 17.67
N PRO A 97 -9.60 -2.20 18.48
CA PRO A 97 -10.96 -1.84 18.90
C PRO A 97 -11.87 -1.52 17.72
N LYS A 98 -13.07 -2.12 17.69
CA LYS A 98 -14.07 -1.94 16.62
C LYS A 98 -14.97 -0.71 16.78
N ASN A 99 -14.83 0.01 17.90
CA ASN A 99 -15.71 1.13 18.27
C ASN A 99 -15.18 2.50 17.81
N ARG A 100 -14.08 2.54 17.05
CA ARG A 100 -13.43 3.77 16.59
C ARG A 100 -13.02 3.63 15.12
N PRO A 101 -12.89 4.76 14.40
CA PRO A 101 -12.29 4.76 13.06
C PRO A 101 -10.89 4.15 13.09
N VAL A 102 -10.46 3.51 12.01
CA VAL A 102 -9.11 2.90 11.92
C VAL A 102 -8.34 3.50 10.77
N LEU A 103 -7.10 3.90 11.07
CA LEU A 103 -6.15 4.43 10.10
C LEU A 103 -4.89 3.57 10.10
N PHE A 104 -4.71 2.80 9.04
CA PHE A 104 -3.48 2.07 8.78
C PHE A 104 -2.45 3.00 8.15
N ILE A 105 -1.24 3.03 8.72
CA ILE A 105 -0.10 3.77 8.18
C ILE A 105 1.10 2.87 7.99
N ALA A 106 1.89 3.11 6.94
CA ALA A 106 3.08 2.31 6.67
C ALA A 106 4.16 3.08 5.93
N ASN A 107 5.40 2.58 6.00
CA ASN A 107 6.43 2.87 5.02
C ASN A 107 6.12 2.14 3.69
N HIS A 108 6.78 2.53 2.59
CA HIS A 108 6.36 2.10 1.26
C HIS A 108 7.49 1.59 0.33
N PRO A 109 8.24 0.52 0.69
CA PRO A 109 9.44 0.13 -0.06
C PRO A 109 9.17 -0.59 -1.40
N PHE A 110 8.00 -1.20 -1.59
CA PHE A 110 7.67 -2.04 -2.76
C PHE A 110 6.54 -1.49 -3.63
N GLY A 111 5.92 -0.38 -3.24
CA GLY A 111 4.88 0.24 -4.05
C GLY A 111 3.58 -0.57 -4.06
N VAL A 112 3.09 -0.90 -5.24
CA VAL A 112 1.80 -1.61 -5.43
C VAL A 112 1.66 -2.88 -4.59
N ILE A 113 2.77 -3.58 -4.32
CA ILE A 113 2.75 -4.79 -3.47
C ILE A 113 2.43 -4.45 -2.01
N ASP A 114 3.00 -3.36 -1.47
CA ASP A 114 2.67 -2.91 -0.11
C ASP A 114 1.19 -2.54 -0.04
N GLY A 115 0.70 -1.80 -1.04
CA GLY A 115 -0.70 -1.41 -1.14
C GLY A 115 -1.64 -2.61 -1.16
N LEU A 116 -1.35 -3.62 -1.99
CA LEU A 116 -2.16 -4.83 -2.08
C LEU A 116 -2.18 -5.64 -0.77
N ILE A 117 -1.03 -5.73 -0.08
CA ILE A 117 -0.94 -6.37 1.24
C ILE A 117 -1.78 -5.58 2.25
N MET A 118 -1.62 -4.25 2.33
CA MET A 118 -2.39 -3.40 3.24
C MET A 118 -3.90 -3.49 3.00
N CYS A 119 -4.33 -3.55 1.73
CA CYS A 119 -5.75 -3.75 1.38
C CYS A 119 -6.27 -5.09 1.95
N ASN A 120 -5.48 -6.16 1.86
CA ASN A 120 -5.86 -7.47 2.40
C ASN A 120 -5.88 -7.48 3.95
N LEU A 121 -4.94 -6.80 4.60
CA LEU A 121 -4.95 -6.63 6.06
C LEU A 121 -6.16 -5.82 6.54
N ALA A 122 -6.54 -4.77 5.79
CA ALA A 122 -7.74 -4.01 6.08
C ALA A 122 -9.00 -4.86 5.89
N LEU A 123 -9.08 -5.67 4.82
CA LEU A 123 -10.17 -6.63 4.60
C LEU A 123 -10.25 -7.73 5.69
N ASP A 124 -9.13 -8.09 6.32
CA ASP A 124 -9.12 -8.99 7.49
C ASP A 124 -9.69 -8.29 8.74
N TYR A 125 -9.53 -6.97 8.83
CA TYR A 125 -10.04 -6.16 9.94
C TYR A 125 -11.53 -5.83 9.79
N ALA A 126 -11.91 -5.17 8.70
CA ALA A 126 -13.30 -4.88 8.35
C ALA A 126 -13.46 -5.22 6.88
N ASP A 127 -14.57 -5.84 6.52
CA ASP A 127 -14.86 -6.32 5.16
C ASP A 127 -15.10 -5.16 4.16
N ASP A 128 -14.35 -4.06 4.29
CA ASP A 128 -14.31 -2.85 3.49
C ASP A 128 -13.04 -2.03 3.81
N PHE A 129 -12.64 -1.14 2.92
CA PHE A 129 -11.55 -0.18 3.13
C PHE A 129 -11.57 0.94 2.09
N GLN A 130 -10.87 2.03 2.39
CA GLN A 130 -10.42 2.99 1.39
C GLN A 130 -8.91 3.19 1.49
N VAL A 131 -8.24 3.39 0.35
CA VAL A 131 -6.79 3.60 0.28
C VAL A 131 -6.47 4.84 -0.53
N VAL A 132 -5.58 5.67 0.01
CA VAL A 132 -5.06 6.85 -0.67
C VAL A 132 -3.94 6.43 -1.61
N ILE A 133 -4.13 6.60 -2.92
CA ILE A 133 -3.18 6.16 -3.96
C ILE A 133 -2.96 7.23 -5.02
N ASN A 134 -1.93 7.05 -5.84
CA ASN A 134 -1.68 7.92 -6.99
C ASN A 134 -2.85 7.83 -7.98
N SER A 135 -3.35 8.99 -8.42
CA SER A 135 -4.48 9.10 -9.33
C SER A 135 -4.29 8.39 -10.68
N LEU A 136 -3.05 8.18 -11.13
CA LEU A 136 -2.75 7.45 -12.36
C LEU A 136 -3.20 5.97 -12.29
N LEU A 137 -3.34 5.41 -11.09
CA LEU A 137 -3.84 4.05 -10.86
C LEU A 137 -5.37 3.98 -10.72
N CYS A 138 -6.06 5.12 -10.58
CA CYS A 138 -7.49 5.20 -10.35
C CYS A 138 -8.29 5.20 -11.66
N GLN A 139 -8.01 4.23 -12.53
CA GLN A 139 -8.60 4.13 -13.87
C GLN A 139 -9.86 3.27 -13.93
N ASP A 140 -10.00 2.35 -12.98
CA ASP A 140 -11.08 1.36 -13.00
C ASP A 140 -12.27 1.80 -12.16
N ARG A 141 -13.40 2.06 -12.84
CA ARG A 141 -14.68 2.45 -12.23
C ARG A 141 -15.11 1.47 -11.13
N ASP A 142 -14.87 0.18 -11.29
CA ASP A 142 -15.40 -0.85 -10.41
C ASP A 142 -14.62 -0.92 -9.09
N LEU A 143 -13.37 -0.44 -9.08
CA LEU A 143 -12.49 -0.40 -7.90
C LEU A 143 -12.42 0.98 -7.25
N VAL A 144 -12.87 2.04 -7.93
CA VAL A 144 -12.86 3.43 -7.44
C VAL A 144 -13.52 3.62 -6.07
N PRO A 145 -14.58 2.89 -5.66
CA PRO A 145 -15.11 3.01 -4.30
C PRO A 145 -14.07 2.79 -3.19
N HIS A 146 -13.02 2.00 -3.46
CA HIS A 146 -11.92 1.75 -2.54
C HIS A 146 -10.75 2.73 -2.70
N PHE A 147 -10.74 3.59 -3.71
CA PHE A 147 -9.60 4.44 -4.05
C PHE A 147 -9.85 5.92 -3.78
N LEU A 148 -8.87 6.55 -3.14
CA LEU A 148 -8.84 7.99 -2.88
C LEU A 148 -7.65 8.60 -3.63
N PRO A 149 -7.86 9.15 -4.84
CA PRO A 149 -6.79 9.57 -5.74
C PRO A 149 -6.05 10.81 -5.21
N ILE A 150 -4.72 10.76 -5.20
CA ILE A 150 -3.85 11.93 -5.05
C ILE A 150 -3.15 12.20 -6.38
N ASP A 151 -3.32 13.42 -6.84
CA ASP A 151 -2.77 13.93 -8.08
C ASP A 151 -1.51 14.75 -7.79
N PHE A 152 -0.39 14.35 -8.39
CA PHE A 152 0.90 14.99 -8.17
C PHE A 152 1.20 16.10 -9.19
N SER A 153 0.32 16.35 -10.15
CA SER A 153 0.49 17.42 -11.13
C SER A 153 0.41 18.80 -10.48
N GLU A 154 1.25 19.73 -10.91
CA GLU A 154 1.33 21.09 -10.36
C GLU A 154 0.25 22.04 -10.93
N THR A 155 -1.00 21.57 -10.97
CA THR A 155 -2.14 22.33 -11.53
C THR A 155 -3.16 22.71 -10.46
N LYS A 156 -3.94 23.77 -10.71
CA LYS A 156 -5.03 24.18 -9.81
C LYS A 156 -6.10 23.10 -9.67
N GLU A 157 -6.41 22.39 -10.75
CA GLU A 157 -7.40 21.30 -10.73
C GLU A 157 -6.89 20.09 -9.93
N ALA A 158 -5.60 19.73 -10.05
CA ALA A 158 -4.98 18.71 -9.21
C ALA A 158 -5.06 19.10 -7.72
N ALA A 159 -4.73 20.35 -7.38
CA ALA A 159 -4.85 20.84 -6.00
C ALA A 159 -6.30 20.76 -5.47
N LYS A 160 -7.30 21.13 -6.29
CA LYS A 160 -8.72 21.04 -5.94
C LYS A 160 -9.16 19.58 -5.72
N ARG A 161 -8.78 18.67 -6.61
CA ARG A 161 -9.04 17.22 -6.48
C ARG A 161 -8.39 16.65 -5.22
N ASN A 162 -7.15 17.03 -4.92
CA ASN A 162 -6.48 16.62 -3.69
C ASN A 162 -7.17 17.11 -2.42
N VAL A 163 -7.75 18.32 -2.43
CA VAL A 163 -8.58 18.79 -1.30
C VAL A 163 -9.81 17.90 -1.15
N ARG A 164 -10.48 17.55 -2.25
CA ARG A 164 -11.64 16.64 -2.23
C ARG A 164 -11.26 15.25 -1.70
N THR A 165 -10.14 14.69 -2.12
CA THR A 165 -9.61 13.42 -1.61
C THR A 165 -9.42 13.46 -0.10
N LYS A 166 -8.86 14.56 0.44
CA LYS A 166 -8.67 14.72 1.89
C LYS A 166 -9.99 14.78 2.66
N GLN A 167 -11.01 15.41 2.08
CA GLN A 167 -12.36 15.43 2.66
C GLN A 167 -12.99 14.04 2.67
N LEU A 168 -12.90 13.31 1.55
CA LEU A 168 -13.45 11.97 1.43
C LEU A 168 -12.74 10.97 2.35
N ALA A 169 -11.41 11.07 2.49
CA ALA A 169 -10.65 10.29 3.47
C ALA A 169 -11.14 10.50 4.91
N GLY A 170 -11.43 11.75 5.27
CA GLY A 170 -12.03 12.08 6.57
C GLY A 170 -13.43 11.49 6.73
N LYS A 171 -14.28 11.62 5.70
CA LYS A 171 -15.61 11.01 5.67
C LYS A 171 -15.56 9.48 5.80
N ALA A 172 -14.55 8.84 5.23
CA ALA A 172 -14.31 7.40 5.38
C ALA A 172 -14.12 7.02 6.85
N LEU A 173 -13.26 7.76 7.54
CA LEU A 173 -13.02 7.58 8.98
C LEU A 173 -14.29 7.81 9.79
N ASP A 174 -15.03 8.91 9.56
CA ASP A 174 -16.31 9.18 10.24
C ASP A 174 -17.33 8.05 10.05
N ASN A 175 -17.36 7.45 8.86
CA ASN A 175 -18.24 6.33 8.53
C ASN A 175 -17.74 4.98 9.07
N GLY A 176 -16.60 4.93 9.75
CA GLY A 176 -16.00 3.70 10.27
C GLY A 176 -15.36 2.82 9.20
N VAL A 177 -15.16 3.32 7.98
CA VAL A 177 -14.45 2.62 6.91
C VAL A 177 -12.93 2.73 7.18
N PRO A 178 -12.19 1.61 7.27
CA PRO A 178 -10.76 1.66 7.48
C PRO A 178 -10.04 2.42 6.37
N LEU A 179 -9.17 3.34 6.74
CA LEU A 179 -8.37 4.11 5.80
C LEU A 179 -6.93 3.61 5.78
N ILE A 180 -6.37 3.42 4.59
CA ILE A 180 -4.96 3.08 4.39
C ILE A 180 -4.25 4.31 3.82
N LEU A 181 -3.12 4.68 4.44
CA LEU A 181 -2.32 5.83 4.02
C LEU A 181 -0.82 5.48 4.06
N PHE A 182 -0.14 5.75 2.95
CA PHE A 182 1.33 5.83 2.89
C PHE A 182 1.72 7.31 2.92
N PRO A 183 2.10 7.90 4.08
CA PRO A 183 2.08 9.35 4.24
C PRO A 183 3.15 10.11 3.42
N SER A 184 4.18 9.41 2.94
CA SER A 184 5.17 9.95 2.00
C SER A 184 4.59 10.22 0.59
N GLY A 185 3.53 9.48 0.22
CA GLY A 185 2.96 9.49 -1.14
C GLY A 185 3.85 8.87 -2.22
N MET A 186 5.03 8.35 -1.87
CA MET A 186 6.02 7.83 -2.81
C MET A 186 6.65 6.53 -2.30
N VAL A 187 7.09 5.69 -3.23
CA VAL A 187 7.87 4.49 -2.90
C VAL A 187 9.21 4.88 -2.30
N SER A 188 9.67 4.19 -1.25
CA SER A 188 10.93 4.46 -0.58
C SER A 188 12.12 4.37 -1.56
N THR A 189 13.02 5.33 -1.50
CA THR A 189 14.17 5.44 -2.40
C THR A 189 15.48 5.57 -1.63
N ALA A 190 16.58 5.19 -2.26
CA ALA A 190 17.91 5.41 -1.72
C ALA A 190 18.30 6.88 -1.93
N GLY A 191 18.95 7.49 -0.92
CA GLY A 191 19.35 8.90 -0.95
C GLY A 191 20.43 9.26 -1.98
N ALA A 192 21.03 8.26 -2.64
CA ALA A 192 21.91 8.44 -3.78
C ALA A 192 21.66 7.33 -4.83
N PRO A 193 22.06 7.51 -6.11
CA PRO A 193 21.83 6.52 -7.17
C PRO A 193 22.36 5.12 -6.82
N GLY A 194 21.49 4.24 -6.34
CA GLY A 194 21.85 2.87 -5.94
C GLY A 194 22.65 2.73 -4.63
N PHE A 195 22.89 3.82 -3.90
CA PHE A 195 23.67 3.84 -2.65
C PHE A 195 22.92 4.55 -1.52
N GLY A 196 23.32 4.24 -0.28
CA GLY A 196 22.73 4.82 0.93
C GLY A 196 21.55 4.02 1.48
N ASN A 197 20.96 4.55 2.56
CA ASN A 197 19.79 3.94 3.18
C ASN A 197 18.55 4.21 2.32
N VAL A 198 17.71 3.19 2.16
CA VAL A 198 16.40 3.33 1.54
C VAL A 198 15.43 3.78 2.62
N VAL A 199 14.87 4.97 2.43
CA VAL A 199 13.93 5.60 3.36
C VAL A 199 12.78 6.20 2.57
N ASP A 200 11.66 6.41 3.24
CA ASP A 200 10.58 7.19 2.67
C ASP A 200 11.00 8.64 2.42
N ALA A 201 10.41 9.25 1.40
CA ALA A 201 10.39 10.70 1.27
C ALA A 201 9.73 11.33 2.51
N PRO A 202 9.97 12.63 2.78
CA PRO A 202 9.36 13.31 3.92
C PRO A 202 7.84 13.10 3.96
N TRP A 203 7.34 12.64 5.10
CA TRP A 203 5.92 12.40 5.29
C TRP A 203 5.15 13.72 5.27
N THR A 204 3.99 13.71 4.60
CA THR A 204 3.13 14.89 4.50
C THR A 204 2.34 15.10 5.79
N THR A 205 1.98 16.35 6.10
CA THR A 205 1.12 16.68 7.25
C THR A 205 -0.33 16.21 7.11
N PHE A 206 -0.65 15.43 6.07
CA PHE A 206 -1.99 14.90 5.86
C PHE A 206 -2.38 13.90 6.96
N ILE A 207 -1.45 13.04 7.39
CA ILE A 207 -1.68 12.14 8.53
C ILE A 207 -2.06 12.93 9.78
N ALA A 208 -1.33 14.01 10.09
CA ALA A 208 -1.63 14.87 11.24
C ALA A 208 -3.02 15.50 11.16
N LYS A 209 -3.45 15.94 9.98
CA LYS A 209 -4.81 16.48 9.80
C LYS A 209 -5.88 15.42 10.08
N LEU A 210 -5.70 14.19 9.59
CA LEU A 210 -6.65 13.10 9.83
C LEU A 210 -6.73 12.75 11.31
N VAL A 211 -5.59 12.52 11.97
CA VAL A 211 -5.57 12.05 13.36
C VAL A 211 -6.06 13.09 14.36
N MET A 212 -5.78 14.37 14.12
CA MET A 212 -6.24 15.47 14.98
C MET A 212 -7.74 15.72 14.83
N GLN A 213 -8.29 15.56 13.63
CA GLN A 213 -9.70 15.86 13.36
C GLN A 213 -10.63 14.69 13.67
N TYR A 214 -10.24 13.47 13.27
CA TYR A 214 -11.11 12.29 13.32
C TYR A 214 -10.78 11.32 14.44
N GLN A 215 -9.68 11.55 15.16
CA GLN A 215 -9.25 10.76 16.31
C GLN A 215 -9.34 9.22 16.07
N PRO A 216 -8.77 8.69 14.98
CA PRO A 216 -8.82 7.27 14.67
C PRO A 216 -7.88 6.46 15.57
N THR A 217 -8.16 5.17 15.72
CA THR A 217 -7.13 4.22 16.14
C THR A 217 -6.12 4.06 15.01
N VAL A 218 -4.85 4.42 15.25
CA VAL A 218 -3.78 4.35 14.25
C VAL A 218 -3.05 3.01 14.37
N VAL A 219 -2.89 2.31 13.25
CA VAL A 219 -2.22 1.01 13.18
C VAL A 219 -0.95 1.13 12.33
N PRO A 220 0.24 1.15 12.95
CA PRO A 220 1.49 1.25 12.21
C PRO A 220 1.90 -0.11 11.65
N VAL A 221 2.37 -0.11 10.41
CA VAL A 221 2.91 -1.29 9.73
C VAL A 221 4.28 -0.95 9.16
N PHE A 222 5.27 -1.79 9.40
CA PHE A 222 6.61 -1.64 8.84
C PHE A 222 6.95 -2.76 7.88
N PHE A 223 7.11 -2.44 6.59
CA PHE A 223 7.60 -3.33 5.56
C PHE A 223 9.13 -3.35 5.54
N HIS A 224 9.70 -4.56 5.58
CA HIS A 224 11.16 -4.77 5.51
C HIS A 224 11.61 -5.00 4.08
N GLY A 225 12.78 -4.44 3.76
CA GLY A 225 13.47 -4.63 2.49
C GLY A 225 13.36 -3.40 1.59
N GLN A 226 13.72 -3.57 0.33
CA GLN A 226 13.77 -2.51 -0.67
C GLN A 226 13.70 -3.09 -2.08
N ASN A 227 13.39 -2.25 -3.06
CA ASN A 227 13.47 -2.60 -4.48
C ASN A 227 14.93 -2.81 -4.93
N THR A 228 15.12 -3.22 -6.19
CA THR A 228 16.47 -3.47 -6.71
C THR A 228 17.35 -2.21 -6.74
N ARG A 229 18.68 -2.39 -6.76
CA ARG A 229 19.62 -1.29 -7.01
C ARG A 229 19.30 -0.53 -8.29
N LEU A 230 18.85 -1.23 -9.35
CA LEU A 230 18.49 -0.61 -10.61
C LEU A 230 17.29 0.33 -10.46
N PHE A 231 16.27 -0.06 -9.68
CA PHE A 231 15.16 0.84 -9.35
C PHE A 231 15.67 2.11 -8.65
N HIS A 232 16.57 2.00 -7.69
CA HIS A 232 17.11 3.16 -6.97
C HIS A 232 18.01 4.05 -7.84
N VAL A 233 18.76 3.47 -8.78
CA VAL A 233 19.49 4.25 -9.80
C VAL A 233 18.51 5.00 -10.69
N ALA A 234 17.52 4.30 -11.28
CA ALA A 234 16.50 4.91 -12.14
C ALA A 234 15.73 6.04 -11.42
N SER A 235 15.38 5.82 -10.15
CA SER A 235 14.67 6.78 -9.29
C SER A 235 15.44 8.09 -9.08
N ASN A 236 16.77 8.04 -9.08
CA ASN A 236 17.61 9.23 -8.94
C ASN A 236 17.95 9.90 -10.28
N ILE A 237 17.69 9.22 -11.42
CA ILE A 237 17.97 9.77 -12.75
C ILE A 237 16.78 10.60 -13.25
N ALA A 238 15.59 10.02 -13.30
CA ALA A 238 14.41 10.71 -13.82
C ALA A 238 13.10 10.03 -13.39
N GLU A 239 12.06 10.84 -13.19
CA GLU A 239 10.73 10.39 -12.81
C GLU A 239 10.11 9.35 -13.77
N PRO A 240 10.16 9.54 -15.10
CA PRO A 240 9.59 8.56 -16.04
C PRO A 240 10.30 7.19 -15.98
N LEU A 241 11.60 7.16 -15.68
CA LEU A 241 12.36 5.92 -15.51
C LEU A 241 12.00 5.22 -14.21
N ARG A 242 11.76 5.98 -13.13
CA ARG A 242 11.23 5.46 -11.87
C ARG A 242 9.90 4.77 -12.08
N MET A 243 8.97 5.48 -12.73
CA MET A 243 7.63 5.03 -13.02
C MET A 243 7.63 3.72 -13.81
N ALA A 244 8.43 3.65 -14.88
CA ALA A 244 8.52 2.46 -15.71
C ALA A 244 9.03 1.22 -14.96
N MET A 245 9.85 1.40 -13.92
CA MET A 245 10.42 0.30 -13.13
C MET A 245 9.43 -0.31 -12.11
N HIS A 246 8.35 0.39 -11.74
CA HIS A 246 7.43 -0.11 -10.71
C HIS A 246 6.81 -1.46 -11.05
N MET A 247 6.36 -1.65 -12.30
CA MET A 247 5.76 -2.93 -12.72
C MET A 247 6.75 -4.08 -12.66
N ARG A 248 8.01 -3.84 -13.06
CA ARG A 248 9.08 -4.83 -12.95
C ARG A 248 9.36 -5.22 -11.51
N GLU A 249 9.51 -4.24 -10.63
CA GLU A 249 9.79 -4.49 -9.21
C GLU A 249 8.64 -5.25 -8.53
N ALA A 250 7.39 -4.88 -8.84
CA ALA A 250 6.21 -5.59 -8.35
C ALA A 250 6.17 -7.06 -8.83
N LEU A 251 6.36 -7.31 -10.12
CA LEU A 251 6.40 -8.67 -10.67
C LEU A 251 7.54 -9.51 -10.10
N ARG A 252 8.69 -8.90 -9.78
CA ARG A 252 9.81 -9.61 -9.14
C ARG A 252 9.47 -10.10 -7.73
N ARG A 253 8.46 -9.55 -7.08
CA ARG A 253 8.01 -9.98 -5.75
C ARG A 253 7.05 -11.17 -5.81
N PHE A 254 6.50 -11.51 -6.98
CA PHE A 254 5.60 -12.65 -7.09
C PHE A 254 6.35 -13.94 -6.73
N GLY A 255 5.72 -14.80 -5.93
CA GLY A 255 6.33 -16.03 -5.42
C GLY A 255 7.41 -15.84 -4.35
N SER A 256 7.56 -14.63 -3.80
CA SER A 256 8.57 -14.32 -2.78
C SER A 256 7.98 -14.18 -1.38
N ASN A 257 8.85 -14.07 -0.38
CA ASN A 257 8.44 -13.74 0.98
C ASN A 257 8.52 -12.23 1.19
N VAL A 258 7.42 -11.64 1.65
CA VAL A 258 7.39 -10.24 2.08
C VAL A 258 7.36 -10.21 3.60
N SER A 259 8.36 -9.54 4.16
CA SER A 259 8.58 -9.41 5.59
C SER A 259 7.95 -8.11 6.07
N LEU A 260 6.98 -8.17 6.99
CA LEU A 260 6.40 -6.98 7.62
C LEU A 260 6.13 -7.20 9.10
N ASP A 261 6.11 -6.12 9.88
CA ASP A 261 5.72 -6.13 11.28
C ASP A 261 4.51 -5.20 11.48
N VAL A 262 3.47 -5.70 12.14
CA VAL A 262 2.32 -4.89 12.56
C VAL A 262 2.57 -4.45 14.00
N GLY A 263 2.57 -3.14 14.24
CA GLY A 263 2.82 -2.58 15.57
C GLY A 263 1.58 -2.59 16.47
N ARG A 264 1.78 -2.19 17.73
CA ARG A 264 0.66 -1.92 18.64
C ARG A 264 -0.19 -0.80 18.02
N HIS A 265 -1.50 -0.93 18.08
CA HIS A 265 -2.37 0.19 17.73
C HIS A 265 -2.22 1.33 18.74
N HIS A 266 -2.44 2.56 18.27
CA HIS A 266 -2.38 3.78 19.05
C HIS A 266 -3.76 4.43 19.06
N SER A 267 -4.32 4.59 20.25
CA SER A 267 -5.61 5.25 20.45
C SER A 267 -5.42 6.77 20.57
N PRO A 268 -6.48 7.58 20.39
CA PRO A 268 -6.44 9.03 20.59
C PRO A 268 -5.71 9.50 21.86
N GLU A 269 -5.87 8.77 22.95
CA GLU A 269 -5.24 9.07 24.24
C GLU A 269 -3.71 8.96 24.19
N ASP A 270 -3.15 8.14 23.29
CA ASP A 270 -1.70 7.97 23.14
C ASP A 270 -1.04 9.20 22.47
N TYR A 271 -1.79 10.00 21.71
CA TYR A 271 -1.24 11.11 20.91
C TYR A 271 -1.95 12.45 21.11
N SER A 272 -2.99 12.54 21.95
CA SER A 272 -3.76 13.76 22.21
C SER A 272 -2.95 14.91 22.80
N HIS A 273 -1.78 14.62 23.38
CA HIS A 273 -0.87 15.62 23.94
C HIS A 273 -0.11 16.40 22.86
N ILE A 274 -0.06 15.91 21.62
CA ILE A 274 0.67 16.54 20.52
C ILE A 274 -0.24 17.54 19.81
N SER A 275 0.16 18.81 19.77
CA SER A 275 -0.65 19.90 19.21
C SER A 275 -0.16 20.39 17.83
N SER A 276 1.13 20.19 17.53
CA SER A 276 1.72 20.60 16.25
C SER A 276 1.51 19.53 15.17
N ARG A 277 1.13 19.95 13.96
CA ARG A 277 0.97 19.03 12.82
C ARG A 277 2.30 18.39 12.41
N GLN A 278 3.38 19.14 12.50
CA GLN A 278 4.73 18.65 12.19
C GLN A 278 5.14 17.58 13.21
N GLU A 279 5.04 17.89 14.51
CA GLU A 279 5.37 16.95 15.58
C GLU A 279 4.50 15.68 15.51
N MET A 280 3.21 15.82 15.19
CA MET A 280 2.31 14.67 15.01
C MET A 280 2.74 13.79 13.82
N THR A 281 3.18 14.42 12.73
CA THR A 281 3.66 13.70 11.54
C THR A 281 4.96 12.95 11.86
N GLU A 282 5.90 13.61 12.52
CA GLU A 282 7.18 13.01 12.96
C GLU A 282 6.96 11.90 14.00
N HIS A 283 6.02 12.08 14.92
CA HIS A 283 5.64 11.08 15.91
C HIS A 283 5.20 9.78 15.24
N PHE A 284 4.28 9.84 14.29
CA PHE A 284 3.81 8.65 13.58
C PHE A 284 4.84 8.05 12.63
N TYR A 285 5.69 8.89 12.02
CA TYR A 285 6.85 8.39 11.28
C TYR A 285 7.75 7.55 12.21
N ASN A 286 8.10 8.10 13.37
CA ASN A 286 8.95 7.41 14.35
C ASN A 286 8.30 6.12 14.87
N ILE A 287 6.99 6.12 15.13
CA ILE A 287 6.25 4.90 15.52
C ILE A 287 6.39 3.80 14.45
N VAL A 288 6.19 4.13 13.18
CA VAL A 288 6.35 3.16 12.08
C VAL A 288 7.79 2.64 12.03
N GLN A 289 8.78 3.53 12.16
CA GLN A 289 10.19 3.12 12.19
C GLN A 289 10.53 2.23 13.40
N GLN A 290 9.93 2.48 14.57
CA GLN A 290 10.13 1.71 15.80
C GLN A 290 9.38 0.37 15.81
N THR A 291 8.35 0.23 14.96
CA THR A 291 7.62 -1.03 14.75
C THR A 291 8.54 -2.12 14.18
N ARG A 292 9.63 -1.73 13.53
CA ARG A 292 10.66 -2.61 13.00
C ARG A 292 11.26 -3.51 14.10
N GLN A 293 10.93 -4.79 14.08
CA GLN A 293 11.55 -5.80 14.93
C GLN A 293 12.84 -6.34 14.30
N PRO A 294 13.90 -6.61 15.07
CA PRO A 294 15.12 -7.23 14.55
C PRO A 294 14.82 -8.65 14.05
N ARG A 295 14.96 -8.88 12.75
CA ARG A 295 14.82 -10.23 12.19
C ARG A 295 16.10 -11.03 12.43
N MET A 296 15.99 -12.10 13.19
CA MET A 296 17.08 -13.08 13.29
C MET A 296 17.36 -13.67 11.91
N SER A 297 18.63 -13.72 11.52
CA SER A 297 19.03 -14.29 10.24
C SER A 297 18.55 -15.74 10.11
N ARG A 298 18.28 -16.17 8.87
CA ARG A 298 17.79 -17.52 8.56
C ARG A 298 18.72 -18.62 9.12
N LYS A 299 20.04 -18.37 9.20
CA LYS A 299 21.03 -19.23 9.88
C LYS A 299 20.77 -19.44 11.38
N GLY A 300 20.19 -18.46 12.08
CA GLY A 300 19.84 -18.56 13.50
C GLY A 300 18.56 -19.35 13.79
N ARG A 301 17.59 -19.37 12.85
CA ARG A 301 16.36 -20.18 12.98
C ARG A 301 16.66 -21.68 12.83
N GLU A 302 17.58 -22.06 11.95
CA GLU A 302 17.97 -23.48 11.75
C GLU A 302 18.85 -24.01 12.89
N SER A 303 19.75 -23.20 13.47
CA SER A 303 20.61 -23.65 14.58
C SER A 303 19.85 -23.93 15.89
N ARG A 304 18.72 -23.25 16.12
CA ARG A 304 17.82 -23.56 17.25
C ARG A 304 16.98 -24.81 17.01
N LYS A 305 16.49 -25.05 15.79
CA LYS A 305 15.79 -26.31 15.46
C LYS A 305 16.73 -27.53 15.56
N GLY A 306 18.01 -27.38 15.23
CA GLY A 306 19.02 -28.45 15.38
C GLY A 306 19.51 -28.70 16.82
N ARG A 307 19.38 -27.73 17.74
CA ARG A 307 19.78 -27.89 19.15
C ARG A 307 18.66 -28.41 20.08
N GLY A 308 17.41 -28.43 19.61
CA GLY A 308 16.26 -28.87 20.40
C GLY A 308 15.98 -30.39 20.39
N SER A 309 16.62 -31.16 19.51
CA SER A 309 16.33 -32.59 19.29
C SER A 309 17.39 -33.56 19.87
N GLY A 310 18.40 -33.05 20.59
CA GLY A 310 19.59 -33.83 21.00
C GLY A 310 19.74 -34.15 22.50
N LYS A 311 18.67 -34.11 23.32
CA LYS A 311 18.74 -34.53 24.73
C LYS A 311 17.46 -35.24 25.18
N ARG A 312 17.31 -36.51 24.84
CA ARG A 312 16.49 -37.49 25.57
C ARG A 312 16.81 -38.90 25.09
N SER A 313 17.82 -39.52 25.70
CA SER A 313 17.96 -40.97 25.85
C SER A 313 19.37 -41.23 26.39
N GLN A 314 19.49 -41.41 27.71
CA GLN A 314 20.40 -42.35 28.38
C GLN A 314 20.34 -42.13 29.91
N SER A 315 19.58 -42.99 30.58
CA SER A 315 19.78 -43.45 31.96
C SER A 315 19.19 -44.86 32.01
N GLN A 316 19.88 -45.85 31.43
CA GLN A 316 20.73 -46.82 32.12
C GLN A 316 20.10 -47.42 33.38
N HIS A 317 19.76 -48.71 33.25
CA HIS A 317 19.80 -49.71 34.32
C HIS A 317 21.07 -49.58 35.16
N GLN A 318 20.89 -49.53 36.48
CA GLN A 318 21.47 -50.47 37.45
C GLN A 318 20.73 -50.29 38.78
#